data_AF-A0A354M7B6-F1
#
_entry.id   AF-A0A354M7B6-F1
#
_cell.length_a   1.000
_cell.length_b   1.000
_cell.length_c   1.000
_cell.angle_alpha   90.00
_cell.angle_beta   90.00
_cell.angle_gamma   90.00
#
_symmetry.space_group_name_H-M   'P 1'
#
loop_
_entity.id
_entity.type
_entity.pdbx_description
1 polymer ?
#
loop_
_entity_poly.entity_id
_entity_poly.type
_entity_poly.pdbx_seq_one_letter_code
_entity_poly.pdbx_strand_id
1 'polypeptide(L)'
;MSKNLDNSTIEIEKELKNLPCKAIDAVYFMIENFNLIEEMCRDTTFSCAEIQKRIEAAKENEDYILMIILCAAKVLKNAEE
;
A
#
# COMPACT_ATOMS: atom_id res chain seq x y z
N MET A 1 -15.95 -11.01 18.70
CA MET A 1 -15.05 -10.15 17.90
C MET A 1 -14.01 -10.97 17.12
N SER A 2 -13.49 -12.11 17.62
CA SER A 2 -12.46 -12.90 16.89
C SER A 2 -12.92 -13.41 15.51
N LYS A 3 -14.16 -13.92 15.41
CA LYS A 3 -14.69 -14.52 14.17
C LYS A 3 -14.67 -13.59 12.94
N ASN A 4 -14.80 -12.27 13.14
CA ASN A 4 -14.74 -11.30 12.03
C ASN A 4 -13.31 -11.00 11.60
N LEU A 5 -12.36 -10.93 12.56
CA LEU A 5 -10.94 -10.71 12.27
C LEU A 5 -10.35 -11.90 11.51
N ASP A 6 -10.73 -13.12 11.93
CA ASP A 6 -10.33 -14.37 11.30
C ASP A 6 -10.83 -14.45 9.85
N ASN A 7 -12.06 -14.01 9.59
CA ASN A 7 -12.65 -14.00 8.25
C ASN A 7 -11.96 -13.00 7.31
N SER A 8 -11.66 -11.79 7.80
CA SER A 8 -10.96 -10.76 7.02
C SER A 8 -9.52 -11.17 6.68
N THR A 9 -8.84 -11.86 7.59
CA THR A 9 -7.47 -12.37 7.33
C THR A 9 -7.48 -13.44 6.24
N ILE A 10 -8.46 -14.36 6.28
CA ILE A 10 -8.64 -15.39 5.24
C ILE A 10 -8.93 -14.78 3.86
N GLU A 11 -9.70 -13.70 3.80
CA GLU A 11 -9.99 -12.99 2.55
C GLU A 11 -8.74 -12.33 1.97
N ILE A 12 -7.94 -11.65 2.80
CA ILE A 12 -6.66 -11.07 2.38
C ILE A 12 -5.70 -12.15 1.87
N GLU A 13 -5.55 -13.28 2.58
CA GLU A 13 -4.71 -14.38 2.12
C GLU A 13 -5.12 -14.94 0.75
N LYS A 14 -6.43 -15.00 0.46
CA LYS A 14 -6.92 -15.44 -0.85
C LYS A 14 -6.57 -14.45 -1.95
N GLU A 15 -6.73 -13.15 -1.69
CA GLU A 15 -6.36 -12.12 -2.66
C GLU A 15 -4.85 -12.10 -2.91
N LEU A 16 -4.03 -12.25 -1.87
CA LEU A 16 -2.56 -12.31 -2.01
C LEU A 16 -2.11 -13.48 -2.91
N LYS A 17 -2.77 -14.64 -2.83
CA LYS A 17 -2.46 -15.80 -3.69
C LYS A 17 -2.71 -15.54 -5.18
N ASN A 18 -3.55 -14.56 -5.52
CA ASN A 18 -3.86 -14.19 -6.90
C ASN A 18 -2.91 -13.11 -7.45
N LEU A 19 -2.03 -12.55 -6.61
CA LEU A 19 -1.10 -11.51 -7.02
C LEU A 19 0.17 -12.09 -7.68
N PRO A 20 0.81 -11.33 -8.58
CA PRO A 20 2.15 -11.65 -9.05
C PRO A 20 3.15 -11.72 -7.89
N CYS A 21 4.17 -12.59 -7.97
CA CYS A 21 5.17 -12.75 -6.90
C CYS A 21 5.78 -11.41 -6.45
N LYS A 22 6.14 -10.53 -7.39
CA LYS A 22 6.71 -9.20 -7.07
C LYS A 22 5.75 -8.32 -6.26
N ALA A 23 4.44 -8.45 -6.48
CA ALA A 23 3.45 -7.69 -5.73
C ALA A 23 3.27 -8.27 -4.31
N ILE A 24 3.37 -9.60 -4.18
CA ILE A 24 3.38 -10.27 -2.86
C ILE A 24 4.61 -9.81 -2.05
N ASP A 25 5.80 -9.77 -2.67
CA ASP A 25 7.03 -9.30 -2.01
C ASP A 25 6.89 -7.85 -1.53
N ALA A 26 6.25 -6.99 -2.33
CA ALA A 26 5.98 -5.61 -1.92
C ALA A 26 5.00 -5.51 -0.74
N VAL A 27 4.01 -6.40 -0.65
CA VAL A 27 3.12 -6.49 0.52
C VAL A 27 3.89 -6.95 1.75
N TYR A 28 4.75 -7.96 1.64
CA TYR A 28 5.61 -8.37 2.76
C TYR A 28 6.51 -7.23 3.23
N PHE A 29 7.13 -6.51 2.28
CA PHE A 29 7.91 -5.32 2.59
C PHE A 29 7.09 -4.27 3.37
N MET A 30 5.84 -4.01 2.95
CA MET A 30 4.94 -3.09 3.67
C MET A 30 4.67 -3.54 5.10
N ILE A 31 4.38 -4.83 5.31
CA ILE A 31 4.06 -5.38 6.63
C ILE A 31 5.27 -5.27 7.56
N GLU A 32 6.45 -5.66 7.08
CA GLU A 32 7.69 -5.64 7.86
C GLU A 32 8.14 -4.21 8.21
N ASN A 33 7.82 -3.24 7.35
CA ASN A 33 8.29 -1.86 7.46
C ASN A 33 7.16 -0.85 7.71
N PHE A 34 6.00 -1.31 8.20
CA PHE A 34 4.78 -0.51 8.29
C PHE A 34 5.01 0.84 8.99
N ASN A 35 5.58 0.82 10.19
CA ASN A 35 5.82 2.03 10.99
C ASN A 35 6.72 3.04 10.25
N LEU A 36 7.76 2.54 9.57
CA LEU A 36 8.68 3.38 8.82
C LEU A 36 7.99 4.02 7.61
N ILE A 37 7.20 3.22 6.87
CA ILE A 37 6.46 3.72 5.71
C ILE A 37 5.42 4.75 6.16
N GLU A 38 4.73 4.51 7.26
CA GLU A 38 3.79 5.47 7.85
C GLU A 38 4.47 6.80 8.20
N GLU A 39 5.64 6.75 8.85
CA GLU A 39 6.43 7.94 9.17
C GLU A 39 6.88 8.71 7.91
N MET A 40 7.42 8.00 6.92
CA MET A 40 7.89 8.59 5.66
C MET A 40 6.76 9.23 4.84
N CYS A 41 5.55 8.70 4.95
CA CYS A 41 4.42 9.07 4.11
C CYS A 41 3.54 10.17 4.70
N ARG A 42 3.69 10.49 5.99
CA ARG A 42 2.89 11.47 6.72
C ARG A 42 3.01 12.88 6.13
N ASP A 43 4.24 13.35 5.92
CA ASP A 43 4.51 14.73 5.47
C ASP A 43 4.90 14.81 3.99
N THR A 44 4.07 14.25 3.10
CA THR A 44 4.33 14.33 1.66
C THR A 44 4.00 15.72 1.08
N THR A 45 4.98 16.32 0.39
CA THR A 45 4.81 17.61 -0.31
C THR A 45 4.00 17.50 -1.60
N PHE A 46 3.74 16.29 -2.09
CA PHE A 46 2.97 16.08 -3.30
C PHE A 46 1.47 16.31 -3.07
N SER A 47 0.79 16.82 -4.09
CA SER A 47 -0.67 16.88 -4.12
C SER A 47 -1.26 15.49 -4.37
N CYS A 48 -2.52 15.26 -3.98
CA CYS A 48 -3.21 13.97 -4.25
C CYS A 48 -3.23 13.60 -5.74
N ALA A 49 -3.33 14.61 -6.63
CA ALA A 49 -3.29 14.39 -8.08
C ALA A 49 -1.90 13.94 -8.57
N GLU A 50 -0.83 14.50 -8.01
CA GLU A 50 0.54 14.11 -8.35
C GLU A 50 0.85 12.70 -7.81
N ILE A 51 0.38 12.37 -6.60
CA ILE A 51 0.50 11.02 -6.05
C ILE A 51 -0.23 10.01 -6.94
N GLN A 52 -1.45 10.32 -7.39
CA GLN A 52 -2.21 9.44 -8.29
C GLN A 52 -1.49 9.17 -9.61
N LYS A 53 -0.95 10.21 -10.25
CA LYS A 53 -0.16 10.05 -11.49
C LYS A 53 1.04 9.13 -11.29
N ARG A 54 1.72 9.24 -10.15
CA ARG A 54 2.86 8.40 -9.82
C ARG A 54 2.47 6.95 -9.52
N ILE A 55 1.30 6.71 -8.92
CA ILE A 55 0.75 5.36 -8.72
C ILE A 55 0.53 4.68 -10.08
N GLU A 56 -0.06 5.40 -11.04
CA GLU A 56 -0.29 4.90 -12.40
C GLU A 56 1.03 4.55 -13.09
N ALA A 57 2.02 5.44 -13.02
CA ALA A 57 3.36 5.17 -13.55
C ALA A 57 4.06 3.98 -12.87
N ALA A 58 3.96 3.85 -11.55
CA ALA A 58 4.52 2.70 -10.82
C ALA A 58 3.85 1.39 -11.23
N LYS A 59 2.52 1.41 -11.42
CA LYS A 59 1.75 0.26 -11.89
C LYS A 59 2.15 -0.16 -13.30
N GLU A 60 2.31 0.78 -14.24
CA GLU A 60 2.76 0.50 -15.60
C GLU A 60 4.16 -0.12 -15.65
N ASN A 61 5.03 0.26 -14.71
CA ASN A 61 6.40 -0.26 -14.59
C ASN A 61 6.50 -1.52 -13.70
N GLU A 62 5.38 -2.04 -13.19
CA GLU A 62 5.35 -3.13 -12.19
C GLU A 62 6.23 -2.86 -10.95
N ASP A 63 6.43 -1.60 -10.58
CA ASP A 63 7.13 -1.18 -9.38
C ASP A 63 6.16 -1.16 -8.19
N TYR A 64 5.85 -2.36 -7.70
CA TYR A 64 4.86 -2.55 -6.65
C TYR A 64 5.29 -1.97 -5.29
N ILE A 65 6.59 -1.86 -5.02
CA ILE A 65 7.11 -1.22 -3.80
C ILE A 65 6.79 0.27 -3.82
N LEU A 66 7.16 0.95 -4.91
CA LEU A 66 6.84 2.37 -5.07
C LEU A 66 5.32 2.59 -5.06
N MET A 67 4.57 1.71 -5.72
CA MET A 67 3.11 1.78 -5.76
C MET A 67 2.49 1.74 -4.35
N ILE A 68 2.94 0.81 -3.49
CA ILE A 68 2.45 0.69 -2.11
C ILE A 68 2.81 1.93 -1.27
N ILE A 69 4.03 2.45 -1.39
CA ILE A 69 4.47 3.65 -0.67
C ILE A 69 3.60 4.86 -1.07
N LEU A 70 3.35 5.03 -2.37
CA LEU A 70 2.50 6.11 -2.87
C LEU A 70 1.03 5.94 -2.43
N CYS A 71 0.52 4.71 -2.39
CA CYS A 71 -0.80 4.42 -1.85
C CYS A 71 -0.89 4.79 -0.36
N ALA A 72 0.13 4.44 0.45
CA ALA A 72 0.19 4.82 1.87
C ALA A 72 0.20 6.35 2.03
N ALA A 73 1.04 7.05 1.27
CA ALA A 73 1.08 8.52 1.24
C ALA A 73 -0.26 9.15 0.87
N LYS A 74 -0.98 8.59 -0.11
CA LYS A 74 -2.31 9.07 -0.50
C LYS A 74 -3.33 8.88 0.62
N VAL A 75 -3.34 7.73 1.28
CA VAL A 75 -4.28 7.42 2.37
C VAL A 75 -4.04 8.34 3.57
N LEU A 76 -2.78 8.50 3.97
CA LEU A 76 -2.42 9.34 5.12
C LEU A 76 -2.73 10.81 4.86
N LYS A 77 -2.42 11.32 3.67
CA LYS A 77 -2.76 12.68 3.28
C LYS A 77 -4.27 12.95 3.31
N ASN A 78 -5.07 12.03 2.78
CA ASN A 78 -6.54 12.15 2.82
C ASN A 78 -7.14 12.03 4.23
N ALA A 79 -6.40 11.49 5.21
CA ALA A 79 -6.85 11.41 6.59
C ALA A 79 -6.62 12.73 7.37
N GLU A 80 -5.80 13.63 6.84
CA GLU A 80 -5.50 14.94 7.41
C GLU A 80 -6.34 16.09 6.82
N GLU A 81 -7.01 15.86 5.69
CA GLU A 81 -7.95 16.79 5.03
C GLU A 81 -9.40 16.62 5.53
#